data_AF-A0A8B6BDR2-F1
#
_entry.id   AF-A0A8B6BDR2-F1
#
_cell.length_a   1.000
_cell.length_b   1.000
_cell.length_c   1.000
_cell.angle_alpha   90.00
_cell.angle_beta   90.00
_cell.angle_gamma   90.00
#
_symmetry.space_group_name_H-M   'P 1'
#
loop_
_entity.id
_entity.type
_entity.pdbx_description
1 polymer ?
#
loop_
_entity_poly.entity_id
_entity_poly.type
_entity_poly.pdbx_seq_one_letter_code
_entity_poly.pdbx_strand_id
1 'polypeptide(L)'
;MPTFMKEKQMSDADANTSRMVTKIRWVVESANARIKNFRYLDRVLPTNYVPFIGDYIHIVCAISNKYLQPLSKAINEDEDIELATQMKQKSTEIITLKAYVEENNLHRGMKQWKLIQDSDIPFPQLTDEQLRSLTFGVYQLKLSQSYTQEYMEGDSQNCFHKDVLELLRIRIQSRHVSSKKYFVWIIYSEFEVNL
;
A
#
# COMPACT_ATOMS: atom_id res chain seq x y z
N MET A 1 -10.01 -16.33 4.48
CA MET A 1 -9.62 -15.12 5.23
C MET A 1 -8.89 -15.56 6.48
N PRO A 2 -7.97 -14.76 7.04
CA PRO A 2 -7.29 -15.14 8.27
C PRO A 2 -8.30 -15.38 9.38
N THR A 3 -8.14 -16.46 10.12
CA THR A 3 -9.08 -16.96 11.15
C THR A 3 -9.30 -15.98 12.30
N PHE A 4 -8.43 -14.98 12.45
CA PHE A 4 -8.47 -13.98 13.51
C PHE A 4 -9.35 -12.77 13.22
N MET A 5 -9.85 -12.58 11.99
CA MET A 5 -10.83 -11.51 11.73
C MET A 5 -12.23 -11.97 12.14
N LYS A 6 -12.79 -11.31 13.17
CA LYS A 6 -14.15 -11.56 13.67
C LYS A 6 -15.23 -11.05 12.71
N GLU A 7 -14.93 -10.01 11.94
CA GLU A 7 -15.81 -9.42 10.94
C GLU A 7 -15.30 -9.66 9.51
N LYS A 8 -16.20 -9.53 8.52
CA LYS A 8 -15.85 -9.71 7.09
C LYS A 8 -14.96 -8.59 6.54
N GLN A 9 -14.96 -7.42 7.18
CA GLN A 9 -14.17 -6.25 6.80
C GLN A 9 -13.70 -5.54 8.08
N MET A 10 -12.52 -4.91 8.03
CA MET A 10 -12.02 -4.11 9.15
C MET A 10 -12.83 -2.83 9.31
N SER A 11 -12.91 -2.32 10.54
CA SER A 11 -13.44 -0.97 10.79
C SER A 11 -12.53 0.09 10.14
N ASP A 12 -13.06 1.29 9.92
CA ASP A 12 -12.27 2.39 9.33
C ASP A 12 -11.09 2.77 10.23
N ALA A 13 -11.30 2.74 11.55
CA ALA A 13 -10.27 3.00 12.56
C ALA A 13 -9.16 1.93 12.54
N ASP A 14 -9.52 0.65 12.46
CA ASP A 14 -8.54 -0.44 12.38
C ASP A 14 -7.77 -0.39 11.06
N ALA A 15 -8.46 -0.07 9.95
CA ALA A 15 -7.84 0.07 8.65
C ALA A 15 -6.83 1.22 8.63
N ASN A 16 -7.18 2.38 9.19
CA ASN A 16 -6.28 3.53 9.32
C ASN A 16 -5.09 3.22 10.24
N THR A 17 -5.32 2.53 11.35
CA THR A 17 -4.25 2.05 12.24
C THR A 17 -3.30 1.11 11.48
N SER A 18 -3.84 0.16 10.73
CA SER A 18 -3.04 -0.75 9.91
C SER A 18 -2.22 -0.04 8.83
N ARG A 19 -2.77 1.01 8.20
CA ARG A 19 -2.02 1.86 7.25
C ARG A 19 -0.85 2.58 7.93
N MET A 20 -1.08 3.14 9.12
CA MET A 20 -0.03 3.81 9.90
C MET A 20 1.09 2.85 10.29
N VAL A 21 0.75 1.65 10.78
CA VAL A 21 1.74 0.59 11.06
C VAL A 21 2.51 0.21 9.80
N THR A 22 1.82 0.09 8.66
CA THR A 22 2.47 -0.24 7.39
C THR A 22 3.46 0.83 6.94
N LYS A 23 3.13 2.12 7.11
CA LYS A 23 4.02 3.25 6.80
C LYS A 23 5.28 3.23 7.67
N ILE A 24 5.14 3.01 8.98
CA ILE A 24 6.29 2.91 9.91
C ILE A 24 7.15 1.68 9.60
N ARG A 25 6.50 0.54 9.33
CA ARG A 25 7.18 -0.72 9.01
C ARG A 25 8.16 -0.55 7.86
N TRP A 26 7.82 0.22 6.82
CA TRP A 26 8.71 0.44 5.69
C TRP A 26 10.04 1.10 6.08
N VAL A 27 10.01 2.07 6.99
CA VAL A 27 11.20 2.74 7.54
C VAL A 27 12.05 1.74 8.33
N VAL A 28 11.41 0.94 9.19
CA VAL A 28 12.07 -0.12 9.98
C VAL A 28 12.69 -1.19 9.10
N GLU A 29 11.97 -1.66 8.07
CA GLU A 29 12.46 -2.65 7.11
C GLU A 29 13.66 -2.10 6.32
N SER A 30 13.63 -0.81 5.96
CA SER A 30 14.75 -0.15 5.27
C SER A 30 16.00 -0.04 6.16
N ALA A 31 15.82 0.29 7.45
CA ALA A 31 16.92 0.26 8.42
C ALA A 31 17.48 -1.15 8.62
N ASN A 32 16.61 -2.15 8.78
CA ASN A 32 16.99 -3.55 8.93
C ASN A 32 17.71 -4.08 7.69
N ALA A 33 17.30 -3.67 6.48
CA ALA A 33 17.98 -4.04 5.25
C ALA A 33 19.44 -3.55 5.23
N ARG A 34 19.72 -2.35 5.75
CA ARG A 34 21.12 -1.86 5.88
C ARG A 34 21.96 -2.77 6.75
N ILE A 35 21.43 -3.22 7.89
CA ILE A 35 22.12 -4.14 8.80
C ILE A 35 22.37 -5.48 8.10
N LYS A 36 21.37 -6.03 7.41
CA LYS A 36 21.46 -7.31 6.69
C LYS A 36 22.44 -7.27 5.51
N ASN A 37 22.69 -6.10 4.92
CA ASN A 37 23.70 -5.98 3.85
C ASN A 37 25.14 -6.22 4.34
N PHE A 38 25.40 -6.20 5.65
CA PHE A 38 26.70 -6.58 6.18
C PHE A 38 26.86 -8.10 6.09
N ARG A 39 27.76 -8.55 5.20
CA ARG A 39 28.05 -9.97 4.94
C ARG A 39 28.28 -10.82 6.19
N TYR A 40 28.80 -10.21 7.26
CA TYR A 40 29.00 -10.88 8.54
C TYR A 40 27.68 -11.27 9.21
N LEU A 41 26.68 -10.37 9.19
CA LEU A 41 25.36 -10.58 9.79
C LEU A 41 24.37 -11.31 8.86
N ASP A 42 24.67 -11.39 7.57
CA ASP A 42 23.89 -12.16 6.58
C ASP A 42 24.14 -13.68 6.67
N ARG A 43 25.10 -14.12 7.48
CA ARG A 43 25.50 -15.53 7.60
C ARG A 43 25.10 -16.13 8.95
N VAL A 44 25.07 -17.46 9.00
CA VAL A 44 24.89 -18.21 10.26
C VAL A 44 26.12 -17.98 11.15
N LEU A 45 25.90 -17.37 12.31
CA LEU A 45 26.94 -17.13 13.30
C LEU A 45 27.10 -18.35 14.23
N PRO A 46 28.34 -18.74 14.58
CA PRO A 46 28.58 -19.76 15.59
C PRO A 46 27.97 -19.43 16.96
N THR A 47 27.51 -20.43 17.71
CA THR A 47 26.77 -20.25 18.97
C THR A 47 27.57 -19.54 20.06
N ASN A 48 28.90 -19.68 20.07
CA ASN A 48 29.78 -18.96 21.00
C ASN A 48 29.76 -17.44 20.80
N TYR A 49 29.25 -16.95 19.66
CA TYR A 49 29.12 -15.52 19.39
C TYR A 49 27.77 -14.93 19.75
N VAL A 50 26.78 -15.75 20.14
CA VAL A 50 25.45 -15.30 20.56
C VAL A 50 25.50 -14.20 21.65
N PRO A 51 26.36 -14.30 22.68
CA PRO A 51 26.48 -13.25 23.70
C PRO A 51 26.90 -11.88 23.15
N PHE A 52 27.57 -11.83 21.99
CA PHE A 52 28.14 -10.61 21.40
C PHE A 52 27.31 -10.05 20.24
N ILE A 53 26.17 -10.67 19.88
CA ILE A 53 25.33 -10.22 18.75
C ILE A 53 24.91 -8.76 18.93
N GLY A 54 24.57 -8.35 20.15
CA GLY A 54 24.21 -6.97 20.47
C GLY A 54 25.34 -5.99 20.10
N ASP A 55 26.58 -6.31 20.47
CA ASP A 55 27.75 -5.50 20.16
C ASP A 55 28.00 -5.40 18.65
N TYR A 56 27.85 -6.52 17.92
CA TYR A 56 27.99 -6.50 16.47
C TYR A 56 26.95 -5.61 15.80
N ILE A 57 25.70 -5.66 16.26
CA ILE A 57 24.64 -4.78 15.75
C ILE A 57 24.98 -3.32 16.06
N HIS A 58 25.42 -3.00 17.29
CA HIS A 58 25.82 -1.63 17.64
C HIS A 58 26.96 -1.11 16.77
N ILE A 59 28.00 -1.91 16.53
CA ILE A 59 29.13 -1.55 15.66
C ILE A 59 28.64 -1.29 14.24
N VAL A 60 27.83 -2.20 13.68
CA VAL A 60 27.27 -2.07 12.32
C VAL A 60 26.38 -0.83 12.20
N CYS A 61 25.54 -0.56 13.18
CA CYS A 61 24.71 0.64 13.23
C CYS A 61 25.57 1.92 13.34
N ALA A 62 26.62 1.93 14.16
CA ALA A 62 27.52 3.07 14.29
C ALA A 62 28.26 3.37 12.97
N ILE A 63 28.76 2.33 12.29
CA ILE A 63 29.36 2.45 10.95
C ILE A 63 28.32 2.99 9.95
N SER A 64 27.11 2.43 9.96
CA SER A 64 26.03 2.85 9.08
C SER A 64 25.67 4.33 9.28
N ASN A 65 25.54 4.77 10.52
CA ASN A 65 25.21 6.15 10.85
C ASN A 65 26.32 7.13 10.49
N LYS A 66 27.59 6.69 10.52
CA LYS A 66 28.73 7.54 10.18
C LYS A 66 28.97 7.68 8.67
N TYR A 67 28.77 6.59 7.91
CA TYR A 67 29.23 6.51 6.52
C TYR A 67 28.13 6.35 5.48
N LEU A 68 26.93 5.88 5.85
CA LEU A 68 25.82 5.77 4.90
C LEU A 68 25.00 7.05 4.92
N GLN A 69 24.39 7.36 3.77
CA GLN A 69 23.43 8.46 3.67
C GLN A 69 22.26 8.22 4.64
N PRO A 70 21.61 9.28 5.16
CA PRO A 70 20.37 9.14 5.93
C PRO A 70 19.32 8.30 5.19
N LEU A 71 18.43 7.63 5.93
CA LEU A 71 17.29 6.93 5.34
C LEU A 71 16.25 7.90 4.81
N SER A 72 16.08 9.01 5.52
CA SER A 72 15.28 10.12 5.05
C SER A 72 15.93 10.77 3.83
N LYS A 73 15.09 11.17 2.89
CA LYS A 73 15.48 12.01 1.74
C LYS A 73 15.20 13.49 1.99
N ALA A 74 14.59 13.82 3.14
CA ALA A 74 14.27 15.18 3.49
C ALA A 74 15.54 16.05 3.57
N ILE A 75 15.40 17.32 3.19
CA ILE A 75 16.49 18.29 3.25
C ILE A 75 16.79 18.64 4.72
N ASN A 76 15.76 18.63 5.57
CA ASN A 76 15.85 18.90 7.01
C ASN A 76 14.85 18.03 7.81
N GLU A 77 14.95 18.10 9.13
CA GLU A 77 14.05 17.35 10.03
C GLU A 77 12.59 17.85 9.97
N ASP A 78 12.38 19.13 9.62
CA ASP A 78 11.05 19.75 9.58
C ASP A 78 10.15 19.10 8.51
N GLU A 79 10.68 18.75 7.34
CA GLU A 79 9.94 18.06 6.27
C GLU A 79 9.43 16.68 6.73
N ASP A 80 10.25 15.91 7.46
CA ASP A 80 9.83 14.61 8.00
C ASP A 80 8.74 14.78 9.08
N ILE A 81 8.86 15.81 9.92
CA ILE A 81 7.87 16.16 10.94
C ILE A 81 6.55 16.59 10.29
N GLU A 82 6.61 17.39 9.23
CA GLU A 82 5.44 17.83 8.48
C GLU A 82 4.73 16.63 7.84
N LEU A 83 5.47 15.75 7.16
CA LEU A 83 4.92 14.53 6.57
C LEU A 83 4.27 13.62 7.62
N ALA A 84 4.92 13.42 8.77
CA ALA A 84 4.37 12.63 9.87
C ALA A 84 3.07 13.25 10.43
N THR A 85 3.02 14.59 10.51
CA THR A 85 1.84 15.34 10.96
C THR A 85 0.69 15.18 9.99
N GLN A 86 0.93 15.37 8.69
CA GLN A 86 -0.07 15.15 7.64
C GLN A 86 -0.60 13.71 7.66
N MET A 87 0.29 12.72 7.80
CA MET A 87 -0.10 11.32 7.90
C MET A 87 -1.01 11.04 9.10
N LYS A 88 -0.71 11.66 10.25
CA LYS A 88 -1.53 11.53 11.46
C LYS A 88 -2.89 12.18 11.28
N GLN A 89 -2.95 13.38 10.70
CA GLN A 89 -4.20 14.08 10.39
C GLN A 89 -5.10 13.23 9.47
N LYS A 90 -4.57 12.78 8.33
CA LYS A 90 -5.30 11.91 7.38
C LYS A 90 -5.77 10.59 8.01
N SER A 91 -5.07 10.06 9.01
CA SER A 91 -5.50 8.84 9.71
C SER A 91 -6.76 9.03 10.56
N THR A 92 -7.06 10.27 10.94
CA THR A 92 -8.24 10.65 11.75
C THR A 92 -9.40 11.21 10.92
N GLU A 93 -9.16 11.50 9.65
CA GLU A 93 -10.19 12.02 8.75
C GLU A 93 -11.28 10.97 8.48
N ILE A 94 -12.51 11.45 8.35
CA ILE A 94 -13.66 10.64 8.00
C ILE A 94 -13.54 10.25 6.52
N ILE A 95 -13.75 8.97 6.22
CA ILE A 95 -13.74 8.45 4.84
C ILE A 95 -15.03 8.90 4.14
N THR A 96 -14.99 10.07 3.51
CA THR A 96 -16.14 10.71 2.83
C THR A 96 -16.76 9.83 1.75
N LEU A 97 -15.94 9.10 0.99
CA LEU A 97 -16.42 8.17 -0.05
C LEU A 97 -17.31 7.06 0.52
N LYS A 98 -16.99 6.53 1.71
CA LYS A 98 -17.79 5.46 2.32
C LYS A 98 -19.17 5.97 2.67
N ALA A 99 -19.25 7.13 3.34
CA ALA A 99 -20.51 7.78 3.67
C ALA A 99 -21.35 8.04 2.41
N TYR A 100 -20.73 8.59 1.36
CA TYR A 100 -21.41 8.85 0.08
C TYR A 100 -22.01 7.58 -0.55
N VAL A 101 -21.27 6.48 -0.58
CA VAL A 101 -21.72 5.21 -1.16
C VAL A 101 -22.90 4.61 -0.36
N GLU A 102 -22.86 4.72 0.97
CA GLU A 102 -23.89 4.21 1.88
C GLU A 102 -25.18 5.05 1.79
N GLU A 103 -25.07 6.39 1.89
CA GLU A 103 -26.19 7.33 1.80
C GLU A 103 -26.94 7.22 0.48
N ASN A 104 -26.21 7.10 -0.64
CA ASN A 104 -26.79 7.00 -1.98
C ASN A 104 -27.14 5.56 -2.39
N ASN A 105 -26.96 4.58 -1.50
CA ASN A 105 -27.26 3.16 -1.74
C ASN A 105 -26.63 2.60 -3.04
N LEU A 106 -25.45 3.08 -3.42
CA LEU A 106 -24.83 2.78 -4.72
C LEU A 106 -24.44 1.29 -4.89
N HIS A 107 -24.52 0.53 -3.81
CA HIS A 107 -24.40 -0.93 -3.83
C HIS A 107 -25.52 -1.63 -4.60
N ARG A 108 -26.76 -1.11 -4.56
CA ARG A 108 -27.99 -1.82 -4.96
C ARG A 108 -28.39 -1.65 -6.43
N GLY A 109 -27.82 -0.69 -7.15
CA GLY A 109 -28.17 -0.43 -8.55
C GLY A 109 -27.80 -1.56 -9.51
N MET A 110 -28.68 -1.85 -10.49
CA MET A 110 -28.32 -2.63 -11.68
C MET A 110 -27.32 -1.83 -12.50
N LYS A 111 -26.10 -2.35 -12.61
CA LYS A 111 -25.00 -1.65 -13.27
C LYS A 111 -24.68 -2.32 -14.58
N GLN A 112 -24.60 -1.52 -15.64
CA GLN A 112 -23.97 -1.95 -16.88
C GLN A 112 -22.47 -2.06 -16.62
N TRP A 113 -22.02 -3.32 -16.48
CA TRP A 113 -20.62 -3.66 -16.29
C TRP A 113 -19.91 -3.65 -17.64
N LYS A 114 -18.82 -2.90 -17.72
CA LYS A 114 -17.92 -2.92 -18.89
C LYS A 114 -16.62 -3.64 -18.52
N LEU A 115 -16.04 -4.36 -19.47
CA LEU A 115 -14.72 -4.96 -19.29
C LEU A 115 -13.67 -3.85 -19.22
N ILE A 116 -12.67 -4.01 -18.35
CA ILE A 116 -11.59 -3.03 -18.21
C ILE A 116 -10.79 -2.87 -19.51
N GLN A 117 -10.70 -3.91 -20.34
CA GLN A 117 -10.00 -3.87 -21.63
C GLN A 117 -10.68 -2.94 -22.66
N ASP A 118 -11.99 -2.70 -22.52
CA ASP A 118 -12.79 -1.85 -23.42
C ASP A 118 -12.97 -0.43 -22.84
N SER A 119 -12.07 0.02 -21.96
CA SER A 119 -12.28 1.22 -21.17
C SER A 119 -11.57 2.45 -21.74
N ASP A 120 -12.33 3.39 -22.29
CA ASP A 120 -11.89 4.76 -22.58
C ASP A 120 -12.01 5.66 -21.32
N ILE A 121 -11.57 5.17 -20.17
CA ILE A 121 -11.69 5.93 -18.92
C ILE A 121 -10.50 6.90 -18.85
N PRO A 122 -10.75 8.21 -18.70
CA PRO A 122 -9.69 9.19 -18.47
C PRO A 122 -9.17 9.04 -17.03
N PHE A 123 -8.39 7.99 -16.77
CA PHE A 123 -7.79 7.74 -15.47
C PHE A 123 -6.42 8.43 -15.39
N PRO A 124 -6.04 9.04 -14.26
CA PRO A 124 -4.80 9.81 -14.15
C PRO A 124 -3.58 8.93 -14.43
N GLN A 125 -2.64 9.46 -15.23
CA GLN A 125 -1.34 8.84 -15.42
C GLN A 125 -0.40 9.23 -14.27
N LEU A 126 0.07 8.22 -13.54
CA LEU A 126 0.95 8.41 -12.39
C LEU A 126 2.41 8.17 -12.78
N THR A 127 3.31 9.03 -12.29
CA THR A 127 4.75 8.80 -12.38
C THR A 127 5.18 7.63 -11.49
N ASP A 128 6.36 7.05 -11.73
CA ASP A 128 6.92 6.01 -10.87
C ASP A 128 7.06 6.46 -9.40
N GLU A 129 7.37 7.75 -9.19
CA GLU A 129 7.47 8.33 -7.86
C GLU A 129 6.10 8.43 -7.17
N GLN A 130 5.07 8.90 -7.87
CA GLN A 130 3.69 8.94 -7.36
C GLN A 130 3.18 7.53 -7.04
N LEU A 131 3.46 6.55 -7.90
CA LEU A 131 3.11 5.16 -7.70
C LEU A 131 3.80 4.57 -6.46
N ARG A 132 5.08 4.87 -6.24
CA ARG A 132 5.82 4.42 -5.04
C ARG A 132 5.26 5.05 -3.77
N SER A 133 4.88 6.32 -3.83
CA SER A 133 4.25 7.02 -2.71
C SER A 133 2.89 6.38 -2.38
N LEU A 134 2.05 6.14 -3.39
CA LEU A 134 0.73 5.52 -3.23
C LEU A 134 0.80 4.10 -2.70
N THR A 135 1.76 3.30 -3.20
CA THR A 135 1.87 1.87 -2.87
C THR A 135 2.82 1.57 -1.71
N PHE A 136 3.36 2.61 -1.08
CA PHE A 136 4.31 2.54 0.04
C PHE A 136 5.53 1.67 -0.26
N GLY A 137 6.07 1.82 -1.47
CA GLY A 137 7.34 1.23 -1.88
C GLY A 137 7.29 0.33 -3.12
N VAL A 138 8.45 -0.18 -3.51
CA VAL A 138 8.65 -0.88 -4.79
C VAL A 138 8.04 -2.28 -4.87
N TYR A 139 7.78 -2.90 -3.72
CA TYR A 139 7.36 -4.30 -3.68
C TYR A 139 6.01 -4.50 -4.36
N GLN A 140 5.02 -3.66 -4.04
CA GLN A 140 3.70 -3.73 -4.65
C GLN A 140 3.74 -3.44 -6.15
N LEU A 141 4.62 -2.52 -6.58
CA LEU A 141 4.84 -2.23 -8.00
C LEU A 141 5.50 -3.39 -8.75
N LYS A 142 6.43 -4.11 -8.12
CA LYS A 142 7.00 -5.33 -8.73
C LYS A 142 5.95 -6.42 -8.89
N LEU A 143 5.07 -6.58 -7.90
CA LEU A 143 3.99 -7.55 -7.97
C LEU A 143 2.90 -7.16 -8.98
N SER A 144 2.70 -5.87 -9.23
CA SER A 144 1.61 -5.39 -10.08
C SER A 144 1.68 -5.97 -11.50
N GLN A 145 2.88 -6.19 -12.04
CA GLN A 145 3.07 -6.82 -13.36
C GLN A 145 2.48 -8.22 -13.41
N SER A 146 2.84 -9.08 -12.45
CA SER A 146 2.29 -10.45 -12.37
C SER A 146 0.79 -10.45 -12.14
N TYR A 147 0.28 -9.53 -11.30
CA TYR A 147 -1.17 -9.39 -11.11
C TYR A 147 -1.87 -8.96 -12.39
N THR A 148 -1.36 -7.95 -13.09
CA THR A 148 -1.93 -7.48 -14.37
C THR A 148 -1.93 -8.58 -15.40
N GLN A 149 -0.83 -9.34 -15.52
CA GLN A 149 -0.75 -10.47 -16.46
C GLN A 149 -1.77 -11.56 -16.14
N GLU A 150 -1.88 -11.97 -14.87
CA GLU A 150 -2.90 -12.94 -14.42
C GLU A 150 -4.32 -12.47 -14.79
N TYR A 151 -4.58 -11.16 -14.74
CA TYR A 151 -5.87 -10.61 -15.13
C TYR A 151 -6.10 -10.50 -16.64
N MET A 152 -5.05 -10.25 -17.42
CA MET A 152 -5.15 -10.15 -18.88
C MET A 152 -5.27 -11.52 -19.55
N GLU A 153 -4.61 -12.53 -19.00
CA GLU A 153 -4.55 -13.89 -19.54
C GLU A 153 -5.57 -14.85 -18.89
N GLY A 154 -6.07 -14.52 -17.71
CA GLY A 154 -7.01 -15.35 -16.96
C GLY A 154 -8.49 -15.11 -17.30
N ASP A 155 -9.37 -16.01 -16.85
CA ASP A 155 -10.83 -15.93 -17.00
C ASP A 155 -11.50 -14.93 -16.04
N SER A 156 -10.70 -13.99 -15.52
CA SER A 156 -11.12 -13.00 -14.53
C SER A 156 -11.95 -11.88 -15.17
N GLN A 157 -13.26 -11.90 -14.93
CA GLN A 157 -14.19 -10.86 -15.36
C GLN A 157 -14.12 -9.60 -14.48
N ASN A 158 -12.97 -8.94 -14.49
CA ASN A 158 -12.82 -7.64 -13.87
C ASN A 158 -13.61 -6.63 -14.70
N CYS A 159 -14.61 -6.03 -14.07
CA CYS A 159 -15.48 -5.09 -14.74
C CYS A 159 -15.53 -3.79 -13.96
N PHE A 160 -15.77 -2.70 -14.67
CA PHE A 160 -16.01 -1.42 -14.06
C PHE A 160 -17.41 -0.91 -14.36
N HIS A 161 -17.87 0.02 -13.52
CA HIS A 161 -19.05 0.82 -13.77
C HIS A 161 -18.76 2.26 -13.34
N LYS A 162 -19.09 3.21 -14.21
CA LYS A 162 -19.02 4.65 -13.95
C LYS A 162 -20.40 5.11 -13.51
N ASP A 163 -20.56 5.48 -12.24
CA ASP A 163 -21.83 6.01 -11.73
C ASP A 163 -22.01 7.48 -12.11
N VAL A 164 -21.11 8.33 -11.61
CA VAL A 164 -21.10 9.80 -11.75
C VAL A 164 -19.73 10.21 -12.30
N LEU A 165 -19.58 11.43 -12.82
CA LEU A 165 -18.26 12.03 -13.11
C LEU A 165 -17.33 11.74 -11.92
N GLU A 166 -16.19 11.11 -12.17
CA GLU A 166 -15.12 10.80 -11.19
C GLU A 166 -15.33 9.62 -10.22
N LEU A 167 -16.47 8.91 -10.22
CA LEU A 167 -16.65 7.71 -9.38
C LEU A 167 -16.60 6.41 -10.19
N LEU A 168 -15.62 5.57 -9.86
CA LEU A 168 -15.44 4.25 -10.43
C LEU A 168 -15.79 3.15 -9.43
N ARG A 169 -16.65 2.21 -9.85
CA ARG A 169 -16.85 0.93 -9.15
C ARG A 169 -16.15 -0.18 -9.91
N ILE A 170 -15.18 -0.83 -9.30
CA ILE A 170 -14.47 -1.98 -9.86
C ILE A 170 -14.96 -3.25 -9.18
N ARG A 171 -15.24 -4.28 -9.96
CA ARG A 171 -15.50 -5.64 -9.50
C ARG A 171 -14.26 -6.49 -9.77
N ILE A 172 -13.65 -7.03 -8.73
CA ILE A 172 -12.42 -7.84 -8.81
C ILE A 172 -12.73 -9.28 -8.42
N GLN A 173 -12.38 -10.23 -9.27
CA GLN A 173 -12.52 -11.65 -8.97
C GLN A 173 -11.43 -12.11 -7.97
N SER A 174 -11.78 -12.91 -6.96
CA SER A 174 -10.79 -13.42 -6.01
C SER A 174 -9.93 -14.50 -6.67
N ARG A 175 -8.61 -14.35 -6.55
CA ARG A 175 -7.61 -15.35 -7.00
C ARG A 175 -7.61 -16.67 -6.23
N HIS A 176 -8.07 -16.65 -4.98
CA HIS A 176 -8.04 -17.84 -4.12
C HIS A 176 -9.37 -18.59 -4.11
N VAL A 177 -10.46 -17.95 -4.55
CA VAL A 177 -11.81 -18.50 -4.49
C VAL A 177 -12.61 -18.00 -5.70
N SER A 178 -12.86 -18.87 -6.67
CA SER A 178 -13.56 -18.53 -7.92
C SER A 178 -14.98 -17.99 -7.73
N SER A 179 -15.66 -18.33 -6.64
CA SER A 179 -17.00 -17.81 -6.33
C SER A 179 -17.01 -16.42 -5.69
N LYS A 180 -15.86 -15.93 -5.19
CA LYS A 180 -15.79 -14.71 -4.39
C LYS A 180 -15.41 -13.50 -5.22
N LYS A 181 -16.22 -12.45 -5.18
CA LYS A 181 -15.99 -11.17 -5.85
C LYS A 181 -15.82 -10.06 -4.81
N TYR A 182 -14.87 -9.17 -5.06
CA TYR A 182 -14.64 -7.95 -4.28
C TYR A 182 -15.12 -6.75 -5.07
N PHE A 183 -15.58 -5.72 -4.37
CA PHE A 183 -15.93 -4.44 -4.96
C PHE A 183 -15.02 -3.36 -4.39
N VAL A 184 -14.47 -2.55 -5.27
CA VAL A 184 -13.62 -1.41 -4.93
C VAL A 184 -14.27 -0.16 -5.50
N TRP A 185 -14.29 0.90 -4.71
CA TRP A 185 -14.76 2.22 -5.12
C TRP A 185 -13.57 3.17 -5.16
N ILE A 186 -13.45 3.92 -6.24
CA ILE A 186 -12.36 4.87 -6.45
C ILE A 186 -12.99 6.18 -6.91
N ILE A 187 -12.75 7.25 -6.14
CA ILE A 187 -12.89 8.61 -6.65
C ILE A 187 -11.54 8.99 -7.25
N TYR A 188 -11.56 9.51 -8.47
CA TYR A 188 -10.35 9.92 -9.18
C TYR A 188 -10.55 11.26 -9.87
N SER A 189 -9.53 12.11 -9.88
CA SER A 189 -9.48 13.30 -10.73
C SER A 189 -8.62 12.99 -11.95
N GLU A 190 -9.02 13.50 -13.12
CA GLU A 190 -8.27 13.34 -14.37
C GLU A 190 -6.96 14.14 -14.35
N PHE A 191 -6.91 15.24 -13.59
CA PHE A 191 -5.83 16.22 -13.62
C PHE A 191 -5.00 16.27 -12.34
N GLU A 192 -5.53 15.79 -11.21
CA GLU A 192 -4.87 15.91 -9.91
C GLU A 192 -4.74 14.58 -9.19
N VAL A 193 -3.55 14.37 -8.63
CA VAL A 193 -3.25 13.28 -7.69
C VAL A 193 -3.05 13.92 -6.33
N ASN A 194 -4.12 14.04 -5.55
CA ASN A 194 -4.02 14.46 -4.16
C ASN A 194 -3.52 13.28 -3.32
N LEU A 195 -2.19 13.17 -3.15
CA LEU A 195 -1.53 12.19 -2.26
C LEU A 195 -1.63 12.61 -0.79
#